data_AF-A0A6L9KJC5-F1
#
_entry.id   AF-A0A6L9KJC5-F1
#
_cell.length_a   1.000
_cell.length_b   1.000
_cell.length_c   1.000
_cell.angle_alpha   90.00
_cell.angle_beta   90.00
_cell.angle_gamma   90.00
#
_symmetry.space_group_name_H-M   'P 1'
#
loop_
_entity.id
_entity.type
_entity.pdbx_description
1 polymer ?
#
loop_
_entity_poly.entity_id
_entity_poly.type
_entity_poly.pdbx_seq_one_letter_code
_entity_poly.pdbx_strand_id
1 'polypeptide(L)'
;MSKSAHVIAATQLALMLVTPAFAQNAPGPLEINGQKVLTLVSNDPPGLRCNNNIQVAAELANTFKIPILIYPVSFMPAGTKAPIVWYGGENIAQSGGKLNGMISFTELADRFEVDGVTRQDKTGLLLSPKVHSSFEALKESIKAK
;
A
#
# COMPACT_ATOMS: atom_id res chain seq x y z
N MET A 1 51.49 37.85 29.73
CA MET A 1 51.96 36.73 28.88
C MET A 1 51.09 35.50 29.18
N SER A 2 50.47 34.95 28.12
CA SER A 2 49.94 33.57 27.93
C SER A 2 48.98 32.96 28.99
N LYS A 3 47.66 32.96 28.78
CA LYS A 3 46.80 31.95 28.09
C LYS A 3 46.79 30.56 28.73
N SER A 4 45.60 30.07 29.10
CA SER A 4 45.09 28.73 28.72
C SER A 4 43.61 28.58 29.09
N ALA A 5 42.73 29.02 28.18
CA ALA A 5 41.32 28.64 28.19
C ALA A 5 41.22 27.16 27.79
N HIS A 6 40.69 26.33 28.69
CA HIS A 6 40.40 24.93 28.38
C HIS A 6 39.10 24.89 27.56
N VAL A 7 39.26 24.71 26.25
CA VAL A 7 38.14 24.51 25.31
C VAL A 7 37.59 23.10 25.55
N ILE A 8 36.34 23.03 26.03
CA ILE A 8 35.55 21.81 26.12
C ILE A 8 35.19 21.41 24.68
N ALA A 9 35.88 20.41 24.14
CA ALA A 9 35.50 19.78 22.87
C ALA A 9 34.48 18.67 23.14
N ALA A 10 33.19 19.02 23.13
CA ALA A 10 32.12 18.03 23.12
C ALA A 10 31.98 17.48 21.69
N THR A 11 32.54 16.30 21.44
CA THR A 11 32.37 15.58 20.17
C THR A 11 30.96 14.98 20.14
N GLN A 12 29.99 15.69 19.54
CA GLN A 12 28.68 15.11 19.24
C GLN A 12 28.82 14.14 18.06
N LEU A 13 28.89 12.84 18.38
CA LEU A 13 28.77 11.78 17.39
C LEU A 13 27.31 11.72 16.92
N ALA A 14 27.01 12.29 15.75
CA ALA A 14 25.70 12.16 15.13
C ALA A 14 25.52 10.70 14.66
N LEU A 15 24.77 9.93 15.44
CA LEU A 15 24.38 8.58 15.07
C LEU A 15 23.35 8.67 13.93
N MET A 16 23.80 8.48 12.67
CA MET A 16 22.89 8.34 11.54
C MET A 16 22.15 7.00 11.69
N LEU A 17 20.94 7.06 12.25
CA LEU A 17 20.02 5.94 12.26
C LEU A 17 19.63 5.64 10.81
N VAL A 18 20.26 4.62 10.22
CA VAL A 18 19.79 4.00 8.98
C VAL A 18 18.52 3.25 9.35
N THR A 19 17.36 3.91 9.26
CA THR A 19 16.09 3.23 9.41
C THR A 19 15.97 2.22 8.26
N PRO A 20 15.80 0.91 8.53
CA PRO A 20 15.58 -0.04 7.46
C PRO A 20 14.36 0.39 6.65
N ALA A 21 14.43 0.29 5.32
CA ALA A 21 13.34 0.66 4.39
C ALA A 21 12.01 -0.10 4.61
N PHE A 22 11.98 -1.03 5.56
CA PHE A 22 10.82 -1.78 6.02
C PHE A 22 10.03 -1.06 7.14
N ALA A 23 10.54 0.04 7.69
CA ALA A 23 9.90 0.80 8.78
C ALA A 23 9.09 2.00 8.28
N GLN A 24 8.63 1.98 7.03
CA GLN A 24 7.80 3.05 6.49
C GLN A 24 6.35 2.90 6.97
N ASN A 25 5.84 3.93 7.64
CA ASN A 25 4.42 4.04 8.00
C ASN A 25 3.56 4.18 6.73
N ALA A 26 2.32 3.68 6.79
CA ALA A 26 1.35 3.90 5.72
C ALA A 26 1.15 5.41 5.49
N PRO A 27 1.14 5.88 4.24
CA PRO A 27 0.80 7.27 3.95
C PRO A 27 -0.71 7.51 4.15
N GLY A 28 -1.06 8.73 4.58
CA GLY A 28 -2.45 9.14 4.74
C GLY A 28 -3.14 8.57 5.99
N PRO A 29 -4.48 8.70 6.07
CA PRO A 29 -5.26 8.21 7.21
C PRO A 29 -5.27 6.67 7.24
N LEU A 30 -5.16 6.11 8.44
CA LEU A 30 -5.25 4.65 8.67
C LEU A 30 -6.71 4.17 8.72
N GLU A 31 -7.61 5.08 9.11
CA GLU A 31 -9.05 4.85 9.17
C GLU A 31 -9.81 6.08 8.65
N ILE A 32 -10.96 5.84 8.01
CA ILE A 32 -11.92 6.87 7.61
C ILE A 32 -13.29 6.44 8.12
N ASN A 33 -13.96 7.29 8.89
CA ASN A 33 -15.25 7.00 9.52
C ASN A 33 -15.26 5.71 10.35
N GLY A 34 -14.18 5.44 11.09
CA GLY A 34 -14.02 4.24 11.92
C GLY A 34 -13.75 2.96 11.13
N GLN A 35 -13.47 3.06 9.83
CA GLN A 35 -13.14 1.92 8.99
C GLN A 35 -11.70 1.98 8.50
N LYS A 36 -10.97 0.88 8.70
CA LYS A 36 -9.60 0.70 8.19
C LYS A 36 -9.52 0.97 6.69
N VAL A 37 -8.49 1.69 6.28
CA VAL A 37 -8.24 2.06 4.89
C VAL A 37 -7.32 1.03 4.23
N LEU A 38 -7.61 0.68 2.98
CA LEU A 38 -6.70 -0.04 2.09
C LEU A 38 -5.85 0.97 1.30
N THR A 39 -4.56 1.06 1.63
CA THR A 39 -3.65 2.04 1.02
C THR A 39 -2.66 1.34 0.10
N LEU A 40 -2.59 1.79 -1.15
CA LEU A 40 -1.68 1.28 -2.18
C LEU A 40 -0.67 2.36 -2.53
N VAL A 41 0.62 2.01 -2.56
CA VAL A 41 1.66 2.80 -3.21
C VAL A 41 2.11 2.07 -4.47
N SER A 42 2.00 2.73 -5.61
CA SER A 42 2.26 2.17 -6.94
C SER A 42 3.44 2.86 -7.62
N ASN A 43 4.19 2.13 -8.44
CA ASN A 43 5.12 2.75 -9.39
C ASN A 43 4.36 3.70 -10.31
N ASP A 44 5.03 4.74 -10.79
CA ASP A 44 4.55 5.67 -11.80
C ASP A 44 5.50 5.68 -13.02
N PRO A 45 5.10 5.06 -14.16
CA PRO A 45 3.83 4.39 -14.40
C PRO A 45 3.69 3.03 -13.67
N PRO A 46 2.45 2.55 -13.41
CA PRO A 46 2.22 1.26 -12.75
C PRO A 46 2.73 0.07 -13.59
N GLY A 47 3.57 -0.77 -12.98
CA GLY A 47 3.97 -2.06 -13.55
C GLY A 47 2.98 -3.19 -13.24
N LEU A 48 3.31 -4.42 -13.66
CA LEU A 48 2.46 -5.60 -13.53
C LEU A 48 1.87 -5.79 -12.12
N ARG A 49 2.72 -5.80 -11.10
CA ARG A 49 2.29 -6.00 -9.69
C ARG A 49 1.42 -4.85 -9.16
N CYS A 50 1.69 -3.62 -9.58
CA CYS A 50 0.88 -2.45 -9.21
C CYS A 50 -0.51 -2.53 -9.86
N ASN A 51 -0.58 -2.88 -11.15
CA ASN A 51 -1.84 -3.07 -11.86
C ASN A 51 -2.66 -4.22 -11.26
N ASN A 52 -2.02 -5.32 -10.84
CA ASN A 52 -2.72 -6.38 -10.09
C ASN A 52 -3.41 -5.81 -8.85
N ASN A 53 -2.68 -5.09 -8.00
CA ASN A 53 -3.23 -4.59 -6.74
C ASN A 53 -4.36 -3.56 -6.97
N ILE A 54 -4.25 -2.72 -7.99
CA ILE A 54 -5.32 -1.77 -8.38
C ILE A 54 -6.58 -2.52 -8.83
N GLN A 55 -6.42 -3.58 -9.62
CA GLN A 55 -7.56 -4.41 -10.07
C GLN A 55 -8.23 -5.13 -8.88
N VAL A 56 -7.42 -5.72 -7.98
CA VAL A 56 -7.93 -6.33 -6.75
C VAL A 56 -8.67 -5.30 -5.88
N ALA A 57 -8.10 -4.10 -5.71
CA ALA A 57 -8.74 -3.01 -4.98
C ALA A 57 -10.09 -2.61 -5.61
N ALA A 58 -10.17 -2.55 -6.94
CA ALA A 58 -11.40 -2.27 -7.65
C ALA A 58 -12.45 -3.39 -7.46
N GLU A 59 -12.05 -4.67 -7.53
CA GLU A 59 -12.92 -5.82 -7.26
C GLU A 59 -13.48 -5.79 -5.82
N LEU A 60 -12.61 -5.51 -4.84
CA LEU A 60 -12.99 -5.38 -3.45
C LEU A 60 -13.99 -4.25 -3.24
N ALA A 61 -13.80 -3.08 -3.86
CA ALA A 61 -14.74 -1.97 -3.76
C ALA A 61 -16.12 -2.29 -4.37
N ASN A 62 -16.20 -3.23 -5.31
CA ASN A 62 -17.47 -3.71 -5.89
C ASN A 62 -18.18 -4.75 -5.00
N THR A 63 -17.53 -5.23 -3.94
CA THR A 63 -18.05 -6.24 -3.01
C THR A 63 -18.23 -5.68 -1.59
N PHE A 64 -17.33 -4.82 -1.16
CA PHE A 64 -17.21 -4.28 0.19
C PHE A 64 -17.25 -2.74 0.15
N LYS A 65 -17.86 -2.14 1.18
CA LYS A 65 -17.77 -0.71 1.46
C LYS A 65 -16.42 -0.49 2.15
N ILE A 66 -15.36 -0.17 1.40
CA ILE A 66 -14.00 -0.02 1.92
C ILE A 66 -13.38 1.29 1.42
N PRO A 67 -12.73 2.11 2.29
CA PRO A 67 -11.95 3.25 1.83
C PRO A 67 -10.64 2.78 1.16
N ILE A 68 -10.36 3.28 -0.05
CA ILE A 68 -9.17 2.93 -0.81
C ILE A 68 -8.40 4.20 -1.17
N LEU A 69 -7.11 4.23 -0.85
CA LEU A 69 -6.21 5.30 -1.24
C LEU A 69 -5.10 4.75 -2.13
N ILE A 70 -4.79 5.46 -3.22
CA ILE A 70 -3.73 5.09 -4.15
C ILE A 70 -2.78 6.27 -4.29
N TYR A 71 -1.51 6.05 -3.99
CA TYR A 71 -0.45 7.04 -4.09
C TYR A 71 0.59 6.61 -5.14
N PRO A 72 1.07 7.50 -6.01
CA PRO A 72 2.26 7.23 -6.82
C PRO A 72 3.52 7.26 -5.93
N VAL A 73 4.50 6.42 -6.25
CA VAL A 73 5.76 6.31 -5.49
C VAL A 73 6.57 7.61 -5.52
N SER A 74 6.41 8.45 -6.54
CA SER A 74 7.04 9.78 -6.61
C SER A 74 6.61 10.74 -5.50
N PHE A 75 5.51 10.47 -4.78
CA PHE A 75 5.11 11.23 -3.59
C PHE A 75 5.61 10.64 -2.28
N MET A 76 6.37 9.55 -2.31
CA MET A 76 6.90 8.87 -1.14
C MET A 76 8.36 9.25 -0.88
N PRO A 77 8.92 8.97 0.32
CA PRO A 77 10.33 9.18 0.60
C PRO A 77 11.25 8.54 -0.44
N ALA A 78 12.40 9.16 -0.69
CA ALA A 78 13.39 8.64 -1.64
C ALA A 78 13.80 7.20 -1.28
N GLY A 79 13.85 6.33 -2.29
CA GLY A 79 14.20 4.92 -2.11
C GLY A 79 13.04 4.00 -1.73
N THR A 80 11.81 4.51 -1.64
CA THR A 80 10.60 3.68 -1.44
C THR A 80 10.49 2.60 -2.52
N LYS A 81 10.31 1.34 -2.11
CA LYS A 81 10.22 0.18 -3.01
C LYS A 81 8.76 -0.23 -3.24
N ALA A 82 8.14 0.36 -4.26
CA ALA A 82 6.79 -0.01 -4.68
C ALA A 82 6.77 -1.32 -5.52
N PRO A 83 5.63 -2.04 -5.58
CA PRO A 83 4.37 -1.75 -4.87
C PRO A 83 4.45 -1.99 -3.36
N ILE A 84 3.67 -1.22 -2.61
CA ILE A 84 3.42 -1.43 -1.18
C ILE A 84 1.92 -1.37 -0.93
N VAL A 85 1.41 -2.24 -0.07
CA VAL A 85 0.01 -2.28 0.34
C VAL A 85 -0.06 -2.30 1.86
N TRP A 86 -0.87 -1.40 2.40
CA TRP A 86 -1.23 -1.37 3.81
C TRP A 86 -2.73 -1.55 4.01
N TYR A 87 -3.11 -2.12 5.15
CA TYR A 87 -4.50 -2.14 5.61
C TYR A 87 -4.58 -1.75 7.08
N GLY A 88 -5.27 -0.64 7.38
CA GLY A 88 -5.33 -0.10 8.75
C GLY A 88 -3.96 0.23 9.35
N GLY A 89 -2.99 0.58 8.51
CA GLY A 89 -1.60 0.83 8.93
C GLY A 89 -0.68 -0.39 8.96
N GLU A 90 -1.21 -1.61 8.87
CA GLU A 90 -0.36 -2.81 8.77
C GLU A 90 0.17 -2.96 7.34
N ASN A 91 1.50 -3.09 7.18
CA ASN A 91 2.11 -3.45 5.91
C ASN A 91 1.82 -4.93 5.60
N ILE A 92 1.02 -5.18 4.58
CA ILE A 92 0.59 -6.53 4.19
C ILE A 92 1.30 -7.04 2.95
N ALA A 93 1.77 -6.15 2.07
CA ALA A 93 2.60 -6.52 0.93
C ALA A 93 3.61 -5.42 0.58
N GLN A 94 4.83 -5.79 0.22
CA GLN A 94 5.88 -4.86 -0.22
C GLN A 94 6.86 -5.51 -1.20
N SER A 95 7.26 -4.77 -2.23
CA SER A 95 8.28 -5.19 -3.20
C SER A 95 9.60 -5.52 -2.51
N GLY A 96 10.13 -6.73 -2.74
CA GLY A 96 11.31 -7.24 -2.03
C GLY A 96 11.07 -7.59 -0.56
N GLY A 97 9.80 -7.66 -0.13
CA GLY A 97 9.37 -8.05 1.22
C GLY A 97 8.15 -8.97 1.18
N LYS A 98 7.18 -8.74 2.09
CA LYS A 98 5.94 -9.54 2.18
C LYS A 98 5.25 -9.67 0.82
N LEU A 99 4.95 -10.91 0.44
CA LEU A 99 4.26 -11.27 -0.82
C LEU A 99 4.88 -10.69 -2.10
N ASN A 100 6.13 -10.22 -2.02
CA ASN A 100 6.79 -9.44 -3.06
C ASN A 100 5.92 -8.29 -3.62
N GLY A 101 5.06 -7.72 -2.78
CA GLY A 101 4.21 -6.58 -3.11
C GLY A 101 2.95 -6.90 -3.92
N MET A 102 2.53 -8.16 -4.01
CA MET A 102 1.23 -8.53 -4.61
C MET A 102 0.25 -9.03 -3.57
N ILE A 103 -1.00 -8.61 -3.70
CA ILE A 103 -2.14 -9.12 -2.93
C ILE A 103 -3.07 -9.91 -3.85
N SER A 104 -3.89 -10.78 -3.25
CA SER A 104 -5.00 -11.45 -3.94
C SER A 104 -6.35 -10.93 -3.42
N PHE A 105 -7.39 -11.08 -4.24
CA PHE A 105 -8.76 -10.77 -3.81
C PHE A 105 -9.17 -11.60 -2.61
N THR A 106 -8.97 -12.92 -2.66
CA THR A 106 -9.40 -13.86 -1.60
C THR A 106 -8.78 -13.51 -0.25
N GLU A 107 -7.48 -13.28 -0.19
CA GLU A 107 -6.79 -12.97 1.07
C GLU A 107 -7.34 -11.70 1.75
N LEU A 108 -7.61 -10.65 0.95
CA LEU A 108 -8.20 -9.43 1.49
C LEU A 108 -9.69 -9.56 1.80
N ALA A 109 -10.44 -10.30 0.99
CA ALA A 109 -11.86 -10.56 1.23
C ALA A 109 -12.05 -11.32 2.55
N ASP A 110 -11.29 -12.40 2.77
CA ASP A 110 -11.32 -13.17 4.02
C ASP A 110 -11.00 -12.27 5.22
N ARG A 111 -9.97 -11.42 5.08
CA ARG A 111 -9.60 -10.47 6.12
C ARG A 111 -10.69 -9.44 6.39
N PHE A 112 -11.34 -8.92 5.36
CA PHE A 112 -12.44 -7.97 5.47
C PHE A 112 -13.66 -8.60 6.16
N GLU A 113 -13.93 -9.87 5.91
CA GLU A 113 -15.00 -10.61 6.59
C GLU A 113 -14.70 -10.78 8.09
N VAL A 114 -13.46 -11.15 8.44
CA VAL A 114 -13.03 -11.24 9.84
C VAL A 114 -13.11 -9.89 10.55
N ASP A 115 -12.69 -8.81 9.88
CA ASP A 115 -12.73 -7.45 10.42
C ASP A 115 -14.14 -6.82 10.38
N GLY A 116 -15.15 -7.53 9.88
CA GLY A 116 -16.55 -7.06 9.86
C GLY A 116 -16.83 -5.92 8.88
N VAL A 117 -16.03 -5.79 7.82
CA VAL A 117 -16.22 -4.80 6.75
C VAL A 117 -17.57 -5.02 6.08
N THR A 118 -18.40 -3.98 6.05
CA THR A 118 -19.75 -4.08 5.47
C THR A 118 -19.69 -4.35 3.97
N ARG A 119 -20.52 -5.28 3.49
CA ARG A 119 -20.68 -5.56 2.06
C ARG A 119 -21.49 -4.46 1.36
N GLN A 120 -21.32 -4.33 0.05
CA GLN A 120 -22.18 -3.50 -0.78
C GLN A 120 -23.61 -4.07 -0.78
N ASP A 121 -24.62 -3.19 -0.77
CA ASP A 121 -26.03 -3.63 -0.74
C ASP A 121 -26.48 -4.22 -2.08
N LYS A 122 -25.71 -3.96 -3.14
CA LYS A 122 -25.90 -4.46 -4.50
C LYS A 122 -24.53 -4.79 -5.10
N THR A 123 -24.51 -5.73 -6.03
CA THR A 123 -23.31 -6.06 -6.80
C THR A 123 -22.81 -4.84 -7.57
N GLY A 124 -21.54 -4.51 -7.42
CA GLY A 124 -20.90 -3.45 -8.18
C GLY A 124 -20.79 -3.77 -9.67
N LEU A 125 -20.58 -2.72 -10.49
CA LEU A 125 -20.60 -2.83 -11.94
C LEU A 125 -19.56 -3.81 -12.50
N LEU A 126 -18.35 -3.87 -11.92
CA LEU A 126 -17.29 -4.78 -12.39
C LEU A 126 -17.69 -6.25 -12.30
N LEU A 127 -18.52 -6.60 -11.33
CA LEU A 127 -18.98 -7.97 -11.08
C LEU A 127 -20.35 -8.25 -11.72
N SER A 128 -20.89 -7.29 -12.47
CA SER A 128 -22.14 -7.49 -13.20
C SER A 128 -21.94 -8.41 -14.42
N PRO A 129 -22.97 -9.17 -14.85
CA PRO A 129 -22.86 -10.06 -16.00
C PRO A 129 -22.40 -9.38 -17.29
N LYS A 130 -22.70 -8.07 -17.44
CA LYS A 130 -22.36 -7.29 -18.63
C LYS A 130 -20.88 -6.90 -18.71
N VAL A 131 -20.20 -6.76 -17.57
CA VAL A 131 -18.84 -6.19 -17.50
C VAL A 131 -17.81 -7.23 -17.07
N HIS A 132 -18.22 -8.21 -16.27
CA HIS A 132 -17.33 -9.18 -15.64
C HIS A 132 -16.41 -9.90 -16.64
N SER A 133 -16.94 -10.36 -17.78
CA SER A 133 -16.13 -11.06 -18.79
C SER A 133 -15.02 -10.18 -19.40
N SER A 134 -15.34 -8.93 -19.72
CA SER A 134 -14.36 -7.97 -20.24
C SER A 134 -13.31 -7.60 -19.20
N PHE A 135 -13.70 -7.54 -17.93
CA PHE A 135 -12.78 -7.25 -16.84
C PHE A 135 -11.82 -8.42 -16.59
N GLU A 136 -12.31 -9.67 -16.58
CA GLU A 136 -11.44 -10.85 -16.51
C GLU A 136 -10.50 -10.94 -17.72
N ALA A 137 -10.99 -10.62 -18.93
CA ALA A 137 -10.13 -10.56 -20.12
C ALA A 137 -9.01 -9.50 -20.00
N LEU A 138 -9.32 -8.34 -19.41
CA LEU A 138 -8.31 -7.31 -19.13
C LEU A 138 -7.25 -7.83 -18.14
N LYS A 139 -7.68 -8.45 -17.04
CA LYS A 139 -6.78 -9.04 -16.03
C LYS A 139 -5.80 -10.02 -16.67
N GLU A 140 -6.30 -10.93 -17.50
CA GLU A 140 -5.45 -11.90 -18.20
C GLU A 140 -4.53 -11.25 -19.22
N SER A 141 -5.00 -10.24 -19.97
CA SER A 141 -4.15 -9.53 -20.94
C SER A 141 -2.97 -8.81 -20.30
N ILE A 142 -3.14 -8.32 -19.06
CA ILE A 142 -2.07 -7.66 -18.30
C ILE A 142 -1.08 -8.69 -17.75
N LYS A 143 -1.55 -9.83 -17.24
CA LYS A 143 -0.69 -10.92 -16.74
C LYS A 143 0.20 -11.54 -17.82
N ALA A 144 -0.26 -11.50 -19.07
CA ALA A 144 0.48 -12.04 -20.22
C ALA A 144 1.60 -11.11 -20.75
N LYS A 145 1.85 -9.95 -20.11
CA LYS A 145 2.92 -9.00 -20.46
C LYS A 145 4.16 -9.22 -19.61
#